data_AF-A0A0E3P5J4-F1
#
_entry.id   AF-A0A0E3P5J4-F1
#
_cell.length_a   1.000
_cell.length_b   1.000
_cell.length_c   1.000
_cell.angle_alpha   90.00
_cell.angle_beta   90.00
_cell.angle_gamma   90.00
#
_symmetry.space_group_name_H-M   'P 1'
#
loop_
_entity.id
_entity.type
_entity.pdbx_description
1 polymer ?
#
loop_
_entity_poly.entity_id
_entity_poly.type
_entity_poly.pdbx_seq_one_letter_code
_entity_poly.pdbx_strand_id
1 'polypeptide(L)'
;MKVVKFIARMRYFVLIPVIGLAITACVLFIKGGVDLVLFMGELVTGMTDVNPEVNIIVEIVETVHLFLVGTVLFVTSIGLYQLFIQPLPLPGWLEINDIEELELNLVGLTVVVLGVNFLGVIFKPPETNLAVYGIGYALPIAALAYFIKVRSYVKDGQEGSLKDRSEADSTNNKSNMLSHEKKD
;
A
#
# COMPACT_ATOMS: atom_id res chain seq x y z
N MET A 1 31.30 -21.90 14.41
CA MET A 1 29.95 -21.77 15.00
C MET A 1 29.69 -20.48 15.81
N LYS A 2 30.66 -19.55 16.00
CA LYS A 2 30.41 -18.28 16.72
C LYS A 2 29.84 -17.16 15.83
N VAL A 3 30.18 -17.15 14.54
CA VAL A 3 29.77 -16.12 13.57
C VAL A 3 28.26 -16.20 13.23
N VAL A 4 27.73 -17.41 13.05
CA VAL A 4 26.28 -17.65 12.83
C VAL A 4 25.42 -17.20 14.02
N LYS A 5 25.91 -17.31 15.26
CA LYS A 5 25.23 -16.80 16.45
C LYS A 5 25.23 -15.27 16.54
N PHE A 6 26.20 -14.60 15.90
CA PHE A 6 26.27 -13.14 15.83
C PHE A 6 25.35 -12.59 14.74
N ILE A 7 25.31 -13.25 13.58
CA ILE A 7 24.37 -12.96 12.49
C ILE A 7 22.92 -13.18 12.95
N ALA A 8 22.65 -14.26 13.70
CA ALA A 8 21.34 -14.50 14.29
C ALA A 8 20.92 -13.44 15.32
N ARG A 9 21.86 -12.69 15.90
CA ARG A 9 21.58 -11.62 16.87
C ARG A 9 21.22 -10.29 16.20
N MET A 10 21.75 -10.02 15.00
CA MET A 10 21.34 -8.84 14.21
C MET A 10 19.87 -8.89 13.79
N ARG A 11 19.29 -10.09 13.70
CA ARG A 11 17.86 -10.33 13.46
C ARG A 11 16.95 -9.57 14.41
N TYR A 12 17.36 -9.37 15.67
CA TYR A 12 16.56 -8.67 16.68
C TYR A 12 16.51 -7.15 16.46
N PHE A 13 17.44 -6.56 15.72
CA PHE A 13 17.43 -5.12 15.45
C PHE A 13 16.23 -4.71 14.59
N VAL A 14 15.69 -5.64 13.80
CA VAL A 14 14.51 -5.43 12.95
C VAL A 14 13.21 -5.37 13.76
N LEU A 15 13.20 -5.86 15.00
CA LEU A 15 12.02 -5.69 15.86
C LEU A 15 11.73 -4.22 16.19
N ILE A 16 12.77 -3.37 16.19
CA ILE A 16 12.62 -1.93 16.45
C ILE A 16 11.71 -1.27 15.40
N PRO A 17 12.00 -1.32 14.09
CA PRO A 17 11.11 -0.77 13.07
C PRO A 17 9.77 -1.52 12.97
N VAL A 18 9.73 -2.84 13.19
CA VAL A 18 8.46 -3.61 13.18
C VAL A 18 7.49 -3.08 14.24
N ILE A 19 7.95 -2.94 15.48
CA ILE A 19 7.15 -2.42 16.60
C ILE A 19 6.80 -0.95 16.35
N GLY A 20 7.75 -0.15 15.87
CA GLY A 20 7.52 1.26 15.54
C GLY A 20 6.42 1.46 14.49
N LEU A 21 6.46 0.69 13.40
CA LEU A 21 5.43 0.70 12.36
C LEU A 21 4.08 0.21 12.87
N ALA A 22 4.06 -0.85 13.70
CA ALA A 22 2.82 -1.37 14.29
C ALA A 22 2.15 -0.34 15.22
N ILE A 23 2.93 0.32 16.09
CA ILE A 23 2.42 1.38 16.96
C ILE A 23 1.91 2.55 16.13
N THR A 24 2.66 2.97 15.11
CA THR A 24 2.25 4.07 14.23
C THR A 24 0.94 3.75 13.51
N ALA A 25 0.79 2.54 13.00
CA ALA A 25 -0.46 2.07 12.39
C ALA A 25 -1.63 2.13 13.37
N CYS A 26 -1.44 1.64 14.61
CA CYS A 26 -2.46 1.73 15.66
C CYS A 26 -2.86 3.18 15.95
N VAL A 27 -1.89 4.10 16.06
CA VAL A 27 -2.15 5.52 16.29
C VAL A 27 -2.95 6.11 15.14
N LEU A 28 -2.61 5.79 13.89
CA LEU A 28 -3.35 6.27 12.72
C LEU A 28 -4.78 5.73 12.66
N PHE A 29 -5.00 4.46 13.03
CA PHE A 29 -6.35 3.90 13.12
C PHE A 29 -7.19 4.57 14.20
N ILE A 30 -6.61 4.82 15.37
CA ILE A 30 -7.31 5.52 16.45
C ILE A 30 -7.62 6.96 16.01
N LYS A 31 -6.64 7.68 15.44
CA LYS A 31 -6.83 9.04 14.96
C LYS A 31 -7.92 9.10 13.88
N GLY A 32 -7.80 8.30 12.83
CA GLY A 32 -8.81 8.24 11.77
C GLY A 32 -10.20 7.85 12.29
N GLY A 33 -10.27 6.97 13.29
CA GLY A 33 -11.52 6.60 13.95
C GLY A 33 -12.14 7.74 14.76
N VAL A 34 -11.33 8.48 15.52
CA VAL A 34 -11.77 9.66 16.26
C VAL A 34 -12.26 10.74 15.32
N ASP A 35 -11.48 11.07 14.28
CA ASP A 35 -11.83 12.07 13.27
C ASP A 35 -13.16 11.70 12.58
N LEU A 36 -13.35 10.42 12.22
CA LEU A 36 -14.60 9.92 11.63
C LEU A 36 -15.81 10.05 12.56
N VAL A 37 -15.65 9.75 13.85
CA VAL A 37 -16.74 9.82 14.84
C VAL A 37 -17.12 11.27 15.12
N LEU A 38 -16.13 12.17 15.25
CA LEU A 38 -16.37 13.60 15.42
C LEU A 38 -17.13 14.16 14.22
N PHE A 39 -16.65 13.87 13.02
CA PHE A 39 -17.28 14.30 11.77
C PHE A 39 -18.72 13.80 11.63
N MET A 40 -18.98 12.53 11.97
CA MET A 40 -20.33 11.97 11.99
C MET A 40 -21.22 12.69 13.02
N GLY A 41 -20.68 13.02 14.18
CA GLY A 41 -21.39 13.77 15.23
C GLY A 41 -21.79 15.18 14.78
N GLU A 42 -20.89 15.89 14.12
CA GLU A 42 -21.14 17.22 13.54
C GLU A 42 -22.20 17.16 12.42
N LEU A 43 -22.12 16.15 11.55
CA LEU A 43 -23.09 15.94 10.47
C LEU A 43 -24.51 15.67 11.01
N VAL A 44 -24.62 14.92 12.11
CA VAL A 44 -25.92 14.59 12.75
C VAL A 44 -26.48 15.76 13.57
N THR A 45 -25.63 16.59 14.18
CA THR A 45 -26.05 17.71 15.04
C THR A 45 -26.35 19.01 14.28
N GLY A 46 -25.99 19.10 12.99
CA GLY A 46 -26.67 19.95 12.02
C GLY A 46 -26.72 21.44 12.32
N MET A 47 -25.64 22.05 12.82
CA MET A 47 -25.56 23.51 12.99
C MET A 47 -24.24 24.07 12.47
N THR A 48 -24.24 24.57 11.24
CA THR A 48 -24.17 26.02 10.93
C THR A 48 -23.69 26.22 9.49
N ASP A 49 -24.49 26.98 8.74
CA ASP A 49 -24.14 27.75 7.54
C ASP A 49 -22.64 27.96 7.30
N VAL A 50 -22.10 27.36 6.24
CA VAL A 50 -21.28 27.99 5.17
C VAL A 50 -20.80 26.90 4.19
N ASN A 51 -21.37 26.87 2.97
CA ASN A 51 -20.87 26.13 1.80
C ASN A 51 -20.23 24.74 2.07
N PRO A 52 -21.00 23.72 2.50
CA PRO A 52 -20.43 22.56 3.19
C PRO A 52 -20.03 21.38 2.29
N GLU A 53 -20.59 21.22 1.09
CA GLU A 53 -20.43 19.98 0.32
C GLU A 53 -18.97 19.69 -0.08
N VAL A 54 -18.23 20.74 -0.42
CA VAL A 54 -16.85 20.60 -0.91
C VAL A 54 -15.87 20.28 0.24
N ASN A 55 -16.05 20.89 1.41
CA ASN A 55 -15.21 20.59 2.59
C ASN A 55 -15.48 19.19 3.14
N ILE A 56 -16.75 18.75 3.15
CA ILE A 56 -17.16 17.42 3.62
C ILE A 56 -16.45 16.32 2.82
N ILE A 57 -16.43 16.41 1.49
CA ILE A 57 -15.81 15.38 0.65
C ILE A 57 -14.30 15.30 0.92
N VAL A 58 -13.62 16.44 1.03
CA VAL A 58 -12.18 16.49 1.34
C VAL A 58 -11.88 15.86 2.68
N GLU A 59 -12.63 16.21 3.71
CA GLU A 59 -12.41 15.74 5.08
C GLU A 59 -12.65 14.23 5.21
N ILE A 60 -13.68 13.70 4.53
CA ILE A 60 -13.90 12.25 4.42
C ILE A 60 -12.73 11.57 3.70
N VAL A 61 -12.28 12.12 2.57
CA VAL A 61 -11.17 11.53 1.79
C VAL A 61 -9.86 11.55 2.59
N GLU A 62 -9.56 12.63 3.29
CA GLU A 62 -8.39 12.73 4.19
C GLU A 62 -8.47 11.71 5.34
N THR A 63 -9.66 11.52 5.93
CA THR A 63 -9.89 10.54 7.00
C THR A 63 -9.74 9.10 6.50
N VAL A 64 -10.35 8.75 5.37
CA VAL A 64 -10.18 7.44 4.73
C VAL A 64 -8.71 7.18 4.38
N HIS A 65 -8.02 8.23 3.93
CA HIS A 65 -6.61 8.14 3.60
C HIS A 65 -5.73 7.83 4.84
N LEU A 66 -6.05 8.35 6.02
CA LEU A 66 -5.36 8.00 7.27
C LEU A 66 -5.47 6.49 7.58
N PHE A 67 -6.64 5.88 7.34
CA PHE A 67 -6.82 4.44 7.48
C PHE A 67 -6.02 3.63 6.45
N LEU A 68 -5.95 4.11 5.20
CA LEU A 68 -5.14 3.48 4.16
C LEU A 68 -3.65 3.51 4.53
N VAL A 69 -3.13 4.66 4.95
CA VAL A 69 -1.74 4.80 5.42
C VAL A 69 -1.49 3.86 6.60
N GLY A 70 -2.39 3.84 7.60
CA GLY A 70 -2.27 2.94 8.75
C GLY A 70 -2.23 1.46 8.35
N THR A 71 -3.08 1.07 7.40
CA THR A 71 -3.14 -0.31 6.90
C THR A 71 -1.87 -0.70 6.17
N VAL A 72 -1.35 0.18 5.31
CA VAL A 72 -0.09 -0.08 4.60
C VAL A 72 1.09 -0.15 5.57
N LEU A 73 1.17 0.73 6.58
CA LEU A 73 2.20 0.63 7.62
C LEU A 73 2.09 -0.66 8.42
N PHE A 74 0.87 -1.13 8.70
CA PHE A 74 0.61 -2.40 9.38
C PHE A 74 1.05 -3.61 8.52
N VAL A 75 0.66 -3.63 7.24
CA VAL A 75 1.10 -4.66 6.28
C VAL A 75 2.62 -4.64 6.13
N THR A 76 3.23 -3.46 6.07
CA THR A 76 4.69 -3.29 6.01
C THR A 76 5.37 -3.83 7.27
N SER A 77 4.79 -3.59 8.45
CA SER A 77 5.27 -4.15 9.72
C SER A 77 5.26 -5.68 9.69
N ILE A 78 4.17 -6.29 9.23
CA ILE A 78 4.04 -7.75 9.07
C ILE A 78 5.03 -8.28 8.04
N GLY A 79 5.18 -7.61 6.88
CA GLY A 79 6.12 -8.00 5.84
C GLY A 79 7.57 -7.95 6.33
N LEU A 80 7.95 -6.92 7.09
CA LEU A 80 9.29 -6.83 7.68
C LEU A 80 9.50 -7.93 8.72
N TYR A 81 8.47 -8.24 9.50
CA TYR A 81 8.52 -9.34 10.45
C TYR A 81 8.68 -10.69 9.72
N GLN A 82 7.94 -10.90 8.63
CA GLN A 82 7.99 -12.14 7.85
C GLN A 82 9.38 -12.36 7.25
N LEU A 83 9.88 -11.35 6.55
CA LEU A 83 11.14 -11.42 5.84
C LEU A 83 12.33 -11.61 6.78
N PHE A 84 12.33 -10.89 7.90
CA PHE A 84 13.45 -10.92 8.81
C PHE A 84 13.33 -11.94 9.92
N ILE A 85 12.16 -12.38 10.41
CA ILE A 85 12.00 -13.26 11.60
C ILE A 85 11.50 -14.67 11.27
N GLN A 86 10.39 -14.81 10.57
CA GLN A 86 9.87 -16.13 10.22
C GLN A 86 8.81 -16.03 9.14
N PRO A 87 8.78 -16.97 8.16
CA PRO A 87 7.67 -17.06 7.25
C PRO A 87 6.40 -17.37 8.05
N LEU A 88 5.40 -16.51 7.94
CA LEU A 88 4.07 -16.73 8.50
C LEU A 88 3.21 -17.38 7.40
N PRO A 89 2.33 -18.35 7.72
CA PRO A 89 1.39 -18.91 6.76
C PRO A 89 0.29 -17.88 6.46
N LEU A 90 0.65 -16.86 5.69
CA LEU A 90 -0.25 -15.81 5.23
C LEU A 90 -0.81 -16.21 3.86
N PRO A 91 -2.05 -15.83 3.54
CA PRO A 91 -2.56 -16.01 2.19
C PRO A 91 -1.76 -15.14 1.21
N GLY A 92 -1.61 -15.58 -0.04
CA GLY A 92 -0.68 -14.97 -1.02
C GLY A 92 -0.90 -13.48 -1.35
N TRP A 93 -2.00 -12.86 -0.93
CA TRP A 93 -2.24 -11.42 -1.06
C TRP A 93 -1.61 -10.58 0.07
N LEU A 94 -1.16 -11.22 1.15
CA LEU A 94 -0.49 -10.58 2.29
C LEU A 94 0.94 -11.11 2.49
N GLU A 95 1.33 -12.11 1.69
CA GLU A 95 2.65 -12.70 1.70
C GLU A 95 3.63 -11.79 0.96
N ILE A 96 4.61 -11.25 1.68
CA ILE A 96 5.61 -10.37 1.08
C ILE A 96 6.95 -11.09 1.06
N ASN A 97 7.48 -11.28 -0.14
CA ASN A 97 8.60 -12.18 -0.37
C ASN A 97 9.96 -11.46 -0.27
N ASP A 98 10.01 -10.15 -0.53
CA ASP A 98 11.26 -9.40 -0.63
C ASP A 98 11.14 -7.95 -0.11
N ILE A 99 12.23 -7.37 0.38
CA ILE A 99 12.28 -5.95 0.84
C ILE A 99 11.82 -4.99 -0.25
N GLU A 100 12.16 -5.29 -1.50
CA GLU A 100 11.85 -4.44 -2.64
C GLU A 100 10.33 -4.28 -2.83
N GLU A 101 9.55 -5.32 -2.54
CA GLU A 101 8.09 -5.26 -2.59
C GLU A 101 7.51 -4.36 -1.49
N LEU A 102 8.07 -4.41 -0.28
CA LEU A 102 7.67 -3.48 0.79
C LEU A 102 7.98 -2.04 0.39
N GLU A 103 9.16 -1.79 -0.16
CA GLU A 103 9.57 -0.45 -0.60
C GLU A 103 8.64 0.08 -1.69
N LEU A 104 8.33 -0.73 -2.71
CA LEU A 104 7.41 -0.37 -3.79
C LEU A 104 6.01 -0.05 -3.27
N ASN A 105 5.51 -0.83 -2.31
CA ASN A 105 4.21 -0.57 -1.69
C ASN A 105 4.20 0.75 -0.90
N LEU A 106 5.29 1.07 -0.18
CA LEU A 106 5.42 2.36 0.52
C LEU A 106 5.56 3.55 -0.44
N VAL A 107 6.28 3.40 -1.54
CA VAL A 107 6.39 4.45 -2.57
C VAL A 107 5.04 4.66 -3.26
N GLY A 108 4.32 3.58 -3.58
CA GLY A 108 2.95 3.64 -4.11
C GLY A 108 2.01 4.39 -3.17
N LEU A 109 2.05 4.09 -1.87
CA LEU A 109 1.31 4.84 -0.86
C LEU A 109 1.68 6.32 -0.88
N THR A 110 2.98 6.65 -0.95
CA THR A 110 3.45 8.05 -0.97
C THR A 110 2.87 8.82 -2.15
N VAL A 111 2.76 8.20 -3.32
CA VAL A 111 2.11 8.80 -4.49
C VAL A 111 0.62 9.07 -4.21
N VAL A 112 -0.08 8.12 -3.60
CA VAL A 112 -1.49 8.29 -3.20
C VAL A 112 -1.64 9.42 -2.17
N VAL A 113 -0.75 9.51 -1.18
CA VAL A 113 -0.74 10.59 -0.16
C VAL A 113 -0.61 11.96 -0.83
N LEU A 114 0.32 12.10 -1.76
CA LEU A 114 0.50 13.35 -2.51
C LEU A 114 -0.75 13.70 -3.33
N GLY A 115 -1.39 12.71 -3.94
CA GLY A 115 -2.63 12.89 -4.70
C GLY A 115 -3.80 13.34 -3.82
N VAL A 116 -4.01 12.70 -2.67
CA VAL A 116 -5.08 13.07 -1.73
C VAL A 116 -4.85 14.48 -1.16
N ASN A 117 -3.62 14.81 -0.77
CA ASN A 117 -3.29 16.14 -0.28
C ASN A 117 -3.52 17.22 -1.36
N PHE A 118 -3.21 16.92 -2.62
CA PHE A 118 -3.50 17.82 -3.73
C PHE A 118 -5.01 18.05 -3.93
N LEU A 119 -5.83 17.01 -3.81
CA LEU A 119 -7.29 17.17 -3.84
C LEU A 119 -7.76 18.14 -2.75
N GLY A 120 -7.26 18.00 -1.52
CA GLY A 120 -7.60 18.91 -0.43
C GLY A 120 -7.23 20.37 -0.70
N VAL A 121 -6.20 20.64 -1.51
CA VAL A 121 -5.83 21.99 -1.94
C VAL A 121 -6.78 22.54 -3.02
N ILE A 122 -7.21 21.72 -3.98
CA ILE A 122 -8.11 22.16 -5.07
C ILE A 122 -9.48 22.59 -4.54
N PHE A 123 -9.95 21.90 -3.52
CA PHE A 123 -11.28 22.09 -2.97
C PHE A 123 -11.38 23.23 -1.95
N LYS A 124 -10.25 23.79 -1.49
CA LYS A 124 -10.23 25.00 -0.64
C LYS A 124 -10.44 26.26 -1.49
N PRO A 125 -11.12 27.30 -0.97
CA PRO A 125 -11.37 28.53 -1.71
C PRO A 125 -10.04 29.16 -2.19
N PRO A 126 -9.98 29.65 -3.44
CA PRO A 126 -8.72 29.97 -4.09
C PRO A 126 -8.12 31.26 -3.54
N GLU A 127 -7.22 31.14 -2.58
CA GLU A 127 -6.17 32.13 -2.34
C GLU A 127 -5.13 31.95 -3.46
N THR A 128 -5.33 32.67 -4.56
CA THR A 128 -4.41 32.94 -5.68
C THR A 128 -3.20 31.99 -5.85
N ASN A 129 -3.13 31.33 -7.03
CA ASN A 129 -2.05 30.48 -7.57
C ASN A 129 -2.24 28.94 -7.51
N LEU A 130 -3.44 28.43 -7.81
CA LEU A 130 -3.69 27.00 -7.99
C LEU A 130 -2.72 26.32 -8.98
N ALA A 131 -2.26 27.04 -10.01
CA ALA A 131 -1.28 26.57 -10.98
C ALA A 131 0.10 26.26 -10.35
N VAL A 132 0.54 27.07 -9.39
CA VAL A 132 1.82 26.86 -8.70
C VAL A 132 1.76 25.62 -7.81
N TYR A 133 0.66 25.44 -7.07
CA TYR A 133 0.42 24.22 -6.29
C TYR A 133 0.31 22.99 -7.19
N GLY A 134 -0.43 23.07 -8.30
CA GLY A 134 -0.55 21.98 -9.26
C GLY A 134 0.80 21.50 -9.79
N ILE A 135 1.68 22.43 -10.19
CA ILE A 135 3.04 22.09 -10.63
C ILE A 135 3.87 21.51 -9.47
N GLY A 136 3.73 22.07 -8.26
CA GLY A 136 4.42 21.60 -7.05
C GLY A 136 4.09 20.16 -6.67
N TYR A 137 2.85 19.70 -6.87
CA TYR A 137 2.44 18.31 -6.65
C TYR A 137 2.71 17.42 -7.86
N ALA A 138 2.57 17.92 -9.09
CA ALA A 138 2.76 17.13 -10.30
C ALA A 138 4.20 16.64 -10.47
N LEU A 139 5.19 17.45 -10.10
CA LEU A 139 6.61 17.12 -10.26
C LEU A 139 7.05 15.91 -9.40
N PRO A 140 6.80 15.86 -8.08
CA PRO A 140 7.12 14.68 -7.27
C PRO A 140 6.26 13.46 -7.64
N ILE A 141 4.98 13.64 -8.00
CA ILE A 141 4.14 12.53 -8.47
C ILE A 141 4.72 11.91 -9.75
N ALA A 142 5.13 12.73 -10.73
CA ALA A 142 5.73 12.25 -11.96
C ALA A 142 7.08 11.54 -11.72
N ALA A 143 7.92 12.08 -10.83
CA ALA A 143 9.19 11.48 -10.47
C ALA A 143 9.02 10.10 -9.82
N LEU A 144 8.10 9.99 -8.84
CA LEU A 144 7.81 8.72 -8.16
C LEU A 144 7.12 7.72 -9.09
N ALA A 145 6.19 8.16 -9.93
CA ALA A 145 5.55 7.30 -10.92
C ALA A 145 6.55 6.72 -11.93
N TYR A 146 7.52 7.54 -12.37
CA TYR A 146 8.61 7.07 -13.22
C TYR A 146 9.49 6.05 -12.50
N PHE A 147 9.84 6.30 -11.24
CA PHE A 147 10.59 5.36 -10.40
C PHE A 147 9.87 4.02 -10.25
N ILE A 148 8.57 4.03 -9.95
CA ILE A 148 7.73 2.83 -9.87
C ILE A 148 7.73 2.11 -11.22
N LYS A 149 7.55 2.82 -12.34
CA LYS A 149 7.53 2.20 -13.67
C LYS A 149 8.84 1.48 -14.01
N VAL A 150 9.97 2.11 -13.72
CA VAL A 150 11.30 1.53 -13.98
C VAL A 150 11.55 0.28 -13.13
N ARG A 151 11.11 0.28 -11.87
CA ARG A 151 11.29 -0.86 -10.95
C ARG A 151 10.25 -1.97 -11.15
N SER A 152 8.98 -1.64 -11.38
CA SER A 152 7.87 -2.62 -11.51
C SER A 152 7.98 -3.47 -12.77
N TYR A 153 8.53 -2.93 -13.85
CA TYR A 153 8.75 -3.68 -15.11
C TYR A 153 9.67 -4.89 -14.93
N VAL A 154 10.53 -4.87 -13.90
CA VAL A 154 11.44 -5.98 -13.57
C VAL A 154 10.69 -7.13 -12.87
N LYS A 155 9.60 -6.84 -12.16
CA LYS A 155 8.84 -7.82 -11.37
C LYS A 155 7.69 -8.46 -12.16
N ASP A 156 6.99 -7.68 -12.99
CA ASP A 156 5.83 -8.15 -13.78
C ASP A 156 6.23 -9.19 -14.87
N GLY A 157 7.49 -9.15 -15.32
CA GLY A 157 8.04 -10.13 -16.26
C GLY A 157 8.18 -11.55 -15.71
N GLN A 158 8.16 -11.74 -14.38
CA GLN A 158 8.23 -13.08 -13.77
C GLN A 158 6.85 -13.69 -13.49
N GLU A 159 5.87 -12.88 -13.09
CA GLU A 159 4.50 -13.34 -12.81
C GLU A 159 3.73 -13.73 -14.09
N GLY A 160 3.93 -12.97 -15.18
CA GLY A 160 3.41 -13.31 -16.50
C GLY A 160 3.99 -14.63 -17.04
N SER A 161 5.28 -14.88 -16.83
CA SER A 161 5.94 -16.10 -17.32
C SER A 161 5.52 -17.36 -16.56
N LEU A 162 5.20 -17.26 -15.26
CA LEU A 162 4.69 -18.36 -14.45
C LEU A 162 3.23 -18.72 -14.79
N LYS A 163 2.38 -17.73 -15.05
CA LYS A 163 1.01 -17.96 -15.54
C LYS A 163 1.00 -18.61 -16.92
N ASP A 164 1.78 -18.11 -17.87
CA ASP A 164 1.87 -18.69 -19.23
C ASP A 164 2.38 -20.14 -19.20
N ARG A 165 3.36 -20.46 -18.34
CA ARG A 165 3.87 -21.83 -18.19
C ARG A 165 2.89 -22.77 -17.50
N SER A 166 2.13 -22.29 -16.51
CA SER A 166 1.10 -23.10 -15.84
C SER A 166 -0.12 -23.35 -16.74
N GLU A 167 -0.48 -22.39 -17.60
CA GLU A 167 -1.55 -22.54 -18.59
C GLU A 167 -1.12 -23.47 -19.75
N ALA A 168 0.14 -23.39 -20.20
CA ALA A 168 0.70 -24.27 -21.22
C ALA A 168 0.85 -25.72 -20.73
N ASP A 169 1.27 -25.93 -19.47
CA ASP A 169 1.48 -27.28 -18.92
C ASP A 169 0.14 -27.98 -18.59
N SER A 170 -0.85 -27.23 -18.11
CA SER A 170 -2.21 -27.75 -17.90
C SER A 170 -2.92 -28.09 -19.21
N THR A 171 -2.72 -27.31 -20.27
CA THR A 171 -3.27 -27.58 -21.60
C THR A 171 -2.61 -28.80 -22.24
N ASN A 172 -1.28 -28.91 -22.15
CA ASN A 172 -0.52 -30.04 -22.69
C ASN A 172 -0.85 -31.38 -21.99
N ASN A 173 -1.00 -31.36 -20.66
CA ASN A 173 -1.38 -32.54 -19.89
C ASN A 173 -2.80 -33.04 -20.28
N LYS A 174 -3.75 -32.12 -20.46
CA LYS A 174 -5.12 -32.45 -20.87
C LYS A 174 -5.20 -33.05 -22.28
N SER A 175 -4.40 -32.55 -23.23
CA SER A 175 -4.31 -33.13 -24.59
C SER A 175 -3.68 -34.52 -24.62
N ASN A 176 -2.70 -34.79 -23.75
CA ASN A 176 -2.07 -36.11 -23.65
C ASN A 176 -3.02 -37.14 -23.02
N MET A 177 -3.84 -36.71 -22.05
CA MET A 177 -4.87 -37.54 -21.42
C MET A 177 -5.99 -37.93 -22.40
N LEU A 178 -6.47 -36.98 -23.21
CA LEU A 178 -7.49 -37.22 -24.27
C LEU A 178 -6.98 -38.10 -25.42
N SER A 179 -5.67 -38.11 -25.67
CA SER A 179 -5.08 -38.95 -26.73
C SER A 179 -4.88 -40.40 -26.29
N HIS A 180 -4.78 -40.66 -24.98
CA HIS A 180 -4.71 -42.03 -24.43
C HIS A 180 -6.08 -42.68 -24.29
N GLU A 181 -7.15 -41.92 -24.01
CA GLU A 181 -8.52 -42.47 -23.87
C GLU A 181 -9.13 -42.93 -25.21
N LYS A 182 -8.61 -42.45 -26.34
CA LYS A 182 -9.16 -42.78 -27.67
C LYS A 182 -8.52 -44.03 -28.31
N LYS A 183 -7.67 -44.75 -27.58
CA LYS A 183 -6.92 -45.90 -28.09
C LYS A 183 -7.25 -47.24 -27.42
N ASP A 184 -8.22 -47.25 -26.50
CA ASP A 184 -8.80 -48.45 -25.89
C ASP A 184 -10.24 -48.67 -26.38
#